data_AF-A0A3C0J2D8-F1
#
_entry.id   AF-A0A3C0J2D8-F1
#
_cell.length_a   1.000
_cell.length_b   1.000
_cell.length_c   1.000
_cell.angle_alpha   90.00
_cell.angle_beta   90.00
_cell.angle_gamma   90.00
#
_symmetry.space_group_name_H-M   'P 1'
#
loop_
_entity.id
_entity.type
_entity.pdbx_description
1 polymer ?
#
loop_
_entity_poly.entity_id
_entity_poly.type
_entity_poly.pdbx_seq_one_letter_code
_entity_poly.pdbx_strand_id
1 'polypeptide(L)' 'MGVVTALVPYIGYQPSCDIAKEARATGKSVRALVIEKGLMTEAELSHVFAPSRVTRPGKPDAELNRHRVAVA' A
#
# COMPACT_ATOMS: atom_id res chain seq x y z
N MET A 1 6.60 -4.65 -11.51
CA MET A 1 5.75 -3.57 -10.94
C MET A 1 4.40 -4.08 -10.42
N GLY A 2 4.26 -5.34 -9.98
CA GLY A 2 2.98 -5.87 -9.47
C GLY A 2 2.65 -5.49 -8.02
N VAL A 3 3.69 -5.19 -7.22
CA VAL A 3 3.58 -4.93 -5.77
C VAL A 3 2.91 -3.58 -5.47
N VAL A 4 3.18 -2.55 -6.27
CA VAL A 4 2.55 -1.22 -6.13
C VAL A 4 1.07 -1.26 -6.51
N THR A 5 0.69 -2.03 -7.54
CA THR A 5 -0.72 -2.12 -7.98
C THR A 5 -1.65 -2.67 -6.90
N ALA A 6 -1.13 -3.50 -6.00
CA ALA A 6 -1.89 -3.99 -4.84
C ALA A 6 -2.22 -2.88 -3.82
N LEU A 7 -1.49 -1.75 -3.85
CA LEU A 7 -1.67 -0.63 -2.93
C LEU A 7 -2.71 0.39 -3.43
N VAL A 8 -2.99 0.43 -4.73
CA VAL A 8 -3.91 1.40 -5.36
C VAL A 8 -5.27 1.50 -4.64
N PRO A 9 -5.91 0.39 -4.20
CA PRO A 9 -7.19 0.49 -3.52
C PRO A 9 -7.11 1.06 -2.09
N TYR A 10 -5.91 1.11 -1.48
CA TYR A 10 -5.69 1.50 -0.09
C TYR A 10 -5.12 2.91 0.05
N ILE A 11 -4.20 3.29 -0.85
CA ILE A 11 -3.51 4.59 -0.83
C ILE A 11 -3.85 5.46 -2.04
N GLY A 12 -4.67 4.95 -2.98
CA GLY A 12 -5.05 5.67 -4.19
C GLY A 12 -4.04 5.54 -5.32
N TYR A 13 -4.48 5.90 -6.54
CA TYR A 13 -3.67 5.80 -7.75
C TYR A 13 -2.46 6.74 -7.74
N GLN A 14 -2.66 8.02 -7.43
CA GLN A 14 -1.60 9.02 -7.48
C GLN A 14 -0.44 8.72 -6.51
N PRO A 15 -0.68 8.44 -5.20
CA PRO A 15 0.42 8.09 -4.28
C PRO A 15 1.12 6.79 -4.67
N SER A 16 0.38 5.82 -5.23
CA SER A 16 0.95 4.58 -5.75
C SER A 16 1.91 4.82 -6.93
N CYS A 17 1.54 5.71 -7.86
CA CYS A 17 2.41 6.10 -8.98
C CYS A 17 3.67 6.82 -8.50
N ASP A 18 3.55 7.71 -7.52
CA ASP A 18 4.67 8.47 -7.01
C ASP A 18 5.67 7.57 -6.28
N ILE A 19 5.18 6.61 -5.48
CA ILE A 19 6.03 5.58 -4.86
C ILE A 19 6.73 4.72 -5.92
N ALA A 20 6.04 4.32 -6.99
CA ALA A 20 6.67 3.53 -8.06
C ALA A 20 7.82 4.28 -8.75
N LYS A 21 7.62 5.57 -9.01
CA LYS A 21 8.66 6.43 -9.60
C LYS A 21 9.83 6.59 -8.64
N GLU A 22 9.57 6.84 -7.36
CA GLU A 22 10.60 7.05 -6.36
C GLU A 22 11.39 5.77 -6.05
N ALA A 23 10.73 4.61 -5.95
CA ALA A 23 11.38 3.31 -5.79
C ALA A 23 12.33 3.03 -6.97
N ARG A 24 11.91 3.36 -8.19
CA ARG A 24 12.73 3.20 -9.39
C ARG A 24 13.91 4.16 -9.43
N ALA A 25 13.73 5.40 -8.97
CA ALA A 25 14.77 6.42 -8.97
C ALA A 25 15.82 6.20 -7.87
N THR A 26 15.39 5.75 -6.69
CA THR A 26 16.24 5.66 -5.49
C THR A 26 16.75 4.25 -5.21
N GLY A 27 16.14 3.22 -5.80
CA GLY A 27 16.39 1.82 -5.44
C GLY A 27 15.80 1.40 -4.09
N LYS A 28 15.12 2.31 -3.37
CA LYS A 28 14.42 1.98 -2.11
C LYS A 28 13.27 1.00 -2.38
N SER A 29 12.97 0.18 -1.38
CA SER A 29 11.82 -0.73 -1.46
C SER A 29 10.50 0.04 -1.37
N VAL A 30 9.48 -0.44 -2.07
CA VAL A 30 8.11 0.12 -2.01
C VAL A 30 7.60 0.15 -0.57
N ARG A 31 7.86 -0.91 0.23
CA ARG A 31 7.47 -0.95 1.64
C ARG A 31 8.09 0.18 2.45
N ALA A 32 9.39 0.40 2.31
CA ALA A 32 10.09 1.46 3.03
C ALA A 32 9.50 2.82 2.69
N LEU A 33 9.26 3.11 1.41
CA LEU A 33 8.68 4.38 0.96
C LEU A 33 7.25 4.61 1.46
N VAL A 34 6.42 3.56 1.53
CA VAL A 34 5.05 3.66 2.04
C VAL A 34 5.05 3.99 3.54
N ILE A 35 5.93 3.36 4.32
CA ILE A 35 6.07 3.61 5.76
C ILE A 35 6.67 5.00 6.01
N GLU A 36 7.75 5.34 5.30
CA GLU A 36 8.44 6.63 5.39
C GLU A 36 7.50 7.81 5.11
N LYS A 37 6.57 7.63 4.16
CA LYS A 37 5.55 8.64 3.83
C LYS A 37 4.29 8.59 4.71
N GLY A 38 4.25 7.68 5.70
CA GLY A 38 3.10 7.53 6.60
C GLY A 38 1.81 7.11 5.88
N LEU A 39 1.93 6.46 4.72
CA LEU A 39 0.77 6.08 3.90
C LEU A 39 0.10 4.80 4.40
N MET A 40 0.88 3.91 5.02
CA MET A 40 0.44 2.71 5.73
C MET A 40 1.48 2.35 6.79
N THR A 41 1.04 1.69 7.86
CA THR A 41 1.88 1.07 8.87
C THR A 41 2.48 -0.26 8.38
N GLU A 42 3.48 -0.76 9.09
CA GLU A 42 4.08 -2.06 8.81
C GLU A 42 3.08 -3.22 8.99
N ALA A 43 2.16 -3.09 9.95
CA ALA A 43 1.09 -4.05 10.19
C ALA A 43 0.11 -4.10 9.01
N GLU A 44 -0.33 -2.94 8.52
CA GLU A 44 -1.23 -2.82 7.36
C GLU A 44 -0.57 -3.35 6.08
N LEU A 45 0.72 -3.04 5.85
CA LEU A 45 1.45 -3.58 4.69
C LEU A 45 1.62 -5.09 4.78
N SER A 46 1.94 -5.62 5.97
CA SER A 46 2.05 -7.06 6.19
C SER A 46 0.71 -7.75 5.98
N HIS A 47 -0.40 -7.09 6.35
CA HIS A 47 -1.75 -7.55 6.07
C HIS A 47 -2.04 -7.56 4.56
N VAL A 48 -1.75 -6.48 3.83
CA VAL A 48 -1.97 -6.40 2.37
C VAL A 48 -1.14 -7.42 1.59
N PHE A 49 0.11 -7.66 2.01
CA PHE A 49 1.01 -8.60 1.35
C PHE A 49 0.94 -10.04 1.88
N ALA A 50 -0.04 -10.37 2.74
CA ALA A 50 -0.19 -11.72 3.25
C ALA A 50 -0.42 -12.71 2.08
N PRO A 51 0.26 -13.87 2.03
CA PRO A 51 0.17 -14.83 0.91
C PRO A 51 -1.26 -15.31 0.60
N SER A 52 -2.11 -15.38 1.62
CA SER A 52 -3.53 -15.74 1.52
C SER A 52 -4.39 -14.69 0.81
N ARG A 53 -3.89 -13.44 0.69
CA ARG A 53 -4.61 -12.30 0.12
C ARG A 53 -4.11 -11.92 -1.27
N VAL A 54 -2.82 -12.12 -1.55
CA VAL A 54 -2.25 -11.90 -2.91
C VAL A 54 -2.68 -13.00 -3.91
N THR A 55 -3.32 -14.07 -3.43
CA THR A 55 -3.79 -15.22 -4.24
C THR A 55 -5.29 -15.24 -4.49
N ARG A 56 -6.07 -14.28 -3.96
CA ARG A 56 -7.52 -14.18 -4.18
C ARG A 56 -7.88 -12.81 -4.76
N PRO A 57 -8.46 -12.72 -5.97
CA PRO A 57 -9.11 -11.51 -6.42
C PRO A 57 -10.35 -11.28 -5.55
N GLY A 58 -10.25 -10.35 -4.59
CA GLY A 58 -11.30 -10.03 -3.64
C GLY A 58 -11.21 -8.55 -3.26
N LYS A 59 -12.35 -7.97 -2.88
CA LYS A 59 -12.47 -6.54 -2.53
C LYS A 59 -11.42 -6.16 -1.47
N PRO A 60 -10.84 -4.94 -1.54
CA PRO A 60 -9.95 -4.42 -0.51
C PRO A 60 -10.61 -4.54 0.87
N ASP A 61 -9.82 -4.83 1.90
CA ASP A 61 -10.34 -4.92 3.25
C ASP A 61 -10.99 -3.60 3.66
N ALA A 62 -12.32 -3.59 3.77
CA ALA A 62 -13.09 -2.43 4.20
C ALA A 62 -12.63 -1.92 5.58
N GLU A 63 -12.03 -2.79 6.38
CA GLU A 63 -11.50 -2.51 7.71
C GLU A 63 -10.29 -1.56 7.68
N LEU A 64 -9.40 -1.67 6.70
CA LEU A 64 -8.27 -0.73 6.54
C LEU A 64 -8.76 0.68 6.17
N ASN A 65 -9.82 0.76 5.37
CA ASN A 65 -10.41 2.04 5.00
C ASN A 65 -11.14 2.73 6.17
N ARG A 66 -11.58 1.99 7.20
CA ARG A 66 -12.22 2.57 8.39
C ARG A 66 -11.25 3.30 9.32
N HIS A 67 -9.97 2.93 9.33
CA HIS A 67 -8.97 3.58 10.19
C HIS A 67 -8.54 4.97 9.69
N ARG A 68 -8.80 5.31 8.42
CA ARG A 68 -8.43 6.62 7.83
C ARG A 68 -9.47 7.71 8.04
N VAL A 69 -10.66 7.40 8.55
CA VAL A 69 -11.75 8.37 8.80
C VAL A 69 -11.67 9.00 10.20
N ALA A 70 -10.80 8.47 11.08
CA ALA A 70 -10.66 8.96 12.46
C ALA A 70 -9.59 10.06 12.65
N VAL A 71 -8.97 10.55 11.58
CA VAL A 71 -8.06 11.70 11.61
C VAL A 71 -8.62 12.79 10.71
N ALA A 72 -9.71 13.39 11.18
CA ALA A 72 -10.24 14.67 10.72
C ALA A 72 -10.66 15.47 11.95
#